data_AF-A0A7Y8HCP3-F1
#
_entry.id   AF-A0A7Y8HCP3-F1
#
_cell.length_a   1.000
_cell.length_b   1.000
_cell.length_c   1.000
_cell.angle_alpha   90.00
_cell.angle_beta   90.00
_cell.angle_gamma   90.00
#
_symmetry.space_group_name_H-M   'P 1'
#
loop_
_entity.id
_entity.type
_entity.pdbx_description
1 polymer ?
#
loop_
_entity_poly.entity_id
_entity_poly.type
_entity_poly.pdbx_seq_one_letter_code
_entity_poly.pdbx_strand_id
1 'polypeptide(L)'
;MTQVTVFRKDCDECGRSFSARDRKERFCPKCVGKVKAREELARKAREKKPPPTPPAPKPAEQEPQVLTGEVKDRVIKEYETYRDRPDYRLKKIHQEIARKLGVGRALVVEALRGIVPKRVLTAEEEAEVIKRYRDYVERMERPCAGRRKTIAKDLAIPFRLVASAVQRWKRTLRPVEELTREQRFQIEKTYFRLLEEKTPLKEIIDDIGSKSSLSHWQILRWLDSIHDGEKLLKNVPGVTEEQQRLIISGYLDYLSGPAPPGPFLHTLLAEKSGATYKQVHKVLLNYRLNRLRDIQG
;
A
#
# COMPACT_ATOMS: atom_id res chain seq x y z
N MET A 1 21.49 32.25 -8.57
CA MET A 1 20.44 31.21 -8.48
C MET A 1 21.02 30.00 -7.75
N THR A 2 20.64 29.78 -6.49
CA THR A 2 21.14 28.65 -5.68
C THR A 2 20.51 27.35 -6.19
N GLN A 3 21.31 26.45 -6.77
CA GLN A 3 20.84 25.13 -7.17
C GLN A 3 20.42 24.33 -5.93
N VAL A 4 19.12 24.10 -5.76
CA VAL A 4 18.60 23.22 -4.71
C VAL A 4 18.87 21.78 -5.14
N THR A 5 19.79 21.10 -4.44
CA THR A 5 20.03 19.68 -4.65
C THR A 5 18.81 18.88 -4.20
N VAL A 6 18.30 18.02 -5.08
CA VAL A 6 17.11 17.19 -4.84
C VAL A 6 17.56 15.75 -4.71
N PHE A 7 17.20 15.09 -3.61
CA PHE A 7 17.53 13.69 -3.33
C PHE A 7 16.35 12.79 -3.64
N ARG A 8 16.55 11.75 -4.45
CA ARG A 8 15.53 10.72 -4.66
C ARG A 8 15.63 9.69 -3.53
N LYS A 9 14.55 9.53 -2.76
CA LYS A 9 14.49 8.64 -1.59
C LYS A 9 13.21 7.81 -1.59
N ASP A 10 13.23 6.67 -0.90
CA ASP A 10 12.03 5.86 -0.69
C ASP A 10 11.38 6.22 0.66
N CYS A 11 10.06 6.28 0.68
CA CYS A 11 9.30 6.57 1.89
C CYS A 11 9.26 5.37 2.85
N ASP A 12 9.62 5.58 4.10
CA ASP A 12 9.65 4.53 5.14
C ASP A 12 8.27 3.92 5.45
N GLU A 13 7.17 4.65 5.20
CA GLU A 13 5.81 4.19 5.50
C GLU A 13 5.15 3.46 4.32
N CYS A 14 5.34 3.93 3.09
CA CYS A 14 4.65 3.39 1.90
C CYS A 14 5.56 2.80 0.82
N GLY A 15 6.88 2.95 0.94
CA GLY A 15 7.87 2.48 -0.03
C GLY A 15 7.87 3.22 -1.37
N ARG A 16 7.11 4.32 -1.50
CA ARG A 16 7.08 5.13 -2.73
C ARG A 16 8.30 6.03 -2.80
N SER A 17 8.99 6.03 -3.94
CA SER A 17 10.07 6.98 -4.20
C SER A 17 9.53 8.41 -4.32
N PHE A 18 10.21 9.36 -3.70
CA PHE A 18 9.89 10.79 -3.74
C PHE A 18 11.17 11.63 -3.76
N SER A 19 11.02 12.86 -4.22
CA SER A 19 12.08 13.86 -4.23
C SER A 19 12.05 14.63 -2.91
N ALA A 20 13.12 14.51 -2.14
CA ALA A 20 13.33 15.21 -0.88
C ALA A 20 14.31 16.37 -1.07
N ARG A 21 14.05 17.51 -0.41
CA ARG A 21 15.01 18.62 -0.38
C ARG A 21 16.06 18.41 0.72
N ASP A 22 15.68 17.72 1.78
CA ASP A 22 16.58 17.35 2.88
C ASP A 22 16.88 15.84 2.88
N ARG A 23 18.15 15.48 3.06
CA ARG A 23 18.57 14.09 3.28
C ARG A 23 17.94 13.47 4.53
N LYS A 24 17.42 14.26 5.47
CA LYS A 24 16.74 13.76 6.69
C LYS A 24 15.26 13.41 6.46
N GLU A 25 14.64 13.83 5.36
CA GLU A 25 13.24 13.48 5.08
C GLU A 25 13.10 11.96 4.83
N ARG A 26 12.21 11.32 5.59
CA ARG A 26 11.96 9.86 5.54
C ARG A 26 10.60 9.49 4.97
N PHE A 27 9.68 10.45 4.87
CA PHE A 27 8.30 10.20 4.48
C PHE A 27 7.94 11.04 3.25
N CYS A 28 7.23 10.44 2.30
CA CYS A 28 6.75 11.17 1.13
C CYS A 28 5.66 12.18 1.53
N PRO A 29 5.37 13.20 0.70
CA PRO A 29 4.36 14.22 0.99
C PRO A 29 2.97 13.65 1.36
N LYS A 30 2.61 12.48 0.80
CA LYS A 30 1.35 11.78 1.12
C LYS A 30 1.34 11.10 2.49
N CYS A 31 2.51 10.73 3.03
CA CYS A 31 2.63 10.00 4.29
C CYS A 31 3.02 10.89 5.46
N VAL A 32 3.68 12.04 5.22
CA VAL A 32 4.07 12.99 6.28
C VAL A 32 2.88 13.36 7.17
N GLY A 33 1.73 13.72 6.59
CA GLY A 33 0.53 14.06 7.36
C GLY A 33 -0.02 12.89 8.19
N LYS A 34 0.04 11.67 7.67
CA LYS A 34 -0.45 10.46 8.38
C LYS A 34 0.45 10.10 9.55
N VAL A 35 1.76 10.20 9.38
CA VAL A 35 2.73 9.92 10.44
C VAL A 35 2.60 10.97 11.55
N LYS A 36 2.53 12.26 11.21
CA LYS A 36 2.31 13.33 12.19
C LYS A 36 1.01 13.14 12.97
N ALA A 37 -0.09 12.83 12.30
CA ALA A 37 -1.37 12.56 12.97
C ALA A 37 -1.30 11.35 13.93
N ARG A 38 -0.57 10.29 13.55
CA ARG A 38 -0.34 9.12 14.41
C ARG A 38 0.52 9.45 15.63
N GLU A 39 1.57 10.25 15.44
CA GLU A 39 2.44 10.73 16.52
C GLU A 39 1.68 11.64 17.50
N GLU A 40 0.83 12.52 16.99
CA GLU A 40 0.02 13.41 17.81
C GLU A 40 -1.07 12.67 18.59
N LEU A 41 -1.72 11.69 17.97
CA LEU A 41 -2.62 10.77 18.67
C LEU A 41 -1.89 9.99 19.78
N ALA A 42 -0.66 9.52 19.50
CA ALA A 42 0.16 8.85 20.50
C ALA A 42 0.58 9.79 21.64
N ARG A 43 0.85 11.08 21.35
CA ARG A 43 1.15 12.10 22.36
C ARG A 43 -0.06 12.38 23.25
N LYS A 44 -1.23 12.61 22.66
CA LYS A 44 -2.49 12.82 23.40
C LYS A 44 -2.89 11.60 24.24
N ALA A 45 -2.60 10.39 23.76
CA ALA A 45 -2.81 9.16 24.53
C ALA A 45 -1.83 9.02 25.72
N ARG A 46 -0.65 9.65 25.67
CA ARG A 46 0.27 9.73 26.81
C ARG A 46 -0.16 10.81 27.81
N GLU A 47 -0.69 11.93 27.34
CA GLU A 47 -1.18 13.04 28.18
C GLU A 47 -2.46 12.68 28.96
N LYS A 48 -3.32 11.79 28.42
CA LYS A 48 -4.55 11.33 29.09
C LYS A 48 -4.36 10.17 30.09
N LYS A 49 -3.13 9.68 30.29
CA LYS A 49 -2.87 8.70 31.34
C LYS A 49 -2.73 9.41 32.69
N PRO A 50 -3.40 8.96 33.76
CA PRO A 50 -3.14 9.47 35.10
C PRO A 50 -1.65 9.34 35.42
N PRO A 51 -1.09 10.22 36.27
CA PRO A 51 0.32 10.17 36.63
C PRO A 51 0.63 8.76 37.13
N PRO A 52 1.69 8.11 36.63
CA PRO A 52 2.12 6.86 37.22
C PRO A 52 2.40 7.13 38.70
N THR A 53 1.88 6.27 39.57
CA THR A 53 2.31 6.15 40.96
C THR A 53 3.83 6.31 41.04
N PRO A 54 4.38 7.04 42.02
CA PRO A 54 5.81 7.28 42.12
C PRO A 54 6.54 5.95 41.95
N PRO A 55 7.44 5.83 40.96
CA PRO A 55 8.17 4.60 40.76
C PRO A 55 8.95 4.33 42.03
N ALA A 56 8.81 3.11 42.56
CA ALA A 56 9.78 2.56 43.50
C ALA A 56 11.20 2.89 42.98
N PRO A 57 12.16 3.20 43.87
CA PRO A 57 13.46 3.75 43.49
C PRO A 57 14.03 3.01 42.29
N LYS A 58 14.23 3.75 41.20
CA LYS A 58 14.85 3.24 39.98
C LYS A 58 16.19 2.62 40.38
N PRO A 59 16.49 1.37 40.00
CA PRO A 59 17.87 0.92 39.91
C PRO A 59 18.62 1.92 39.03
N ALA A 60 19.83 2.28 39.44
CA ALA A 60 20.68 3.29 38.86
C ALA A 60 20.56 3.39 37.32
N GLU A 61 20.48 4.63 36.86
CA GLU A 61 20.58 5.02 35.46
C GLU A 61 21.84 4.38 34.86
N GLN A 62 21.68 3.25 34.16
CA GLN A 62 22.77 2.61 33.46
C GLN A 62 23.17 3.54 32.33
N GLU A 63 24.44 3.92 32.32
CA GLU A 63 25.10 4.67 31.25
C GLU A 63 24.68 4.14 29.87
N PRO A 64 24.65 4.99 28.82
CA PRO A 64 24.34 4.53 27.46
C PRO A 64 25.35 3.46 27.05
N GLN A 65 24.97 2.19 27.23
CA GLN A 65 25.79 1.05 26.88
C GLN A 65 26.06 1.09 25.38
N VAL A 66 27.30 1.40 25.03
CA VAL A 66 27.81 1.27 23.66
C VAL A 66 27.93 -0.22 23.37
N LEU A 67 27.62 -0.63 22.14
CA LEU A 67 27.76 -2.03 21.72
C LEU A 67 29.26 -2.39 21.63
N THR A 68 29.84 -2.85 22.74
CA THR A 68 31.21 -3.39 22.76
C THR A 68 31.22 -4.83 22.21
N GLY A 69 32.37 -5.30 21.71
CA GLY A 69 32.54 -6.66 21.21
C GLY A 69 32.13 -7.72 22.24
N GLU A 70 32.47 -7.50 23.51
CA GLU A 70 32.12 -8.39 24.62
C GLU A 70 30.61 -8.48 24.88
N VAL A 71 29.90 -7.34 24.80
CA VAL A 71 28.43 -7.33 24.94
C VAL A 71 27.78 -8.08 23.77
N LYS A 72 28.33 -7.94 22.57
CA LYS A 72 27.87 -8.68 21.40
C LYS A 72 28.06 -10.19 21.59
N ASP A 73 29.23 -10.64 22.02
CA ASP A 73 29.52 -12.07 22.22
C ASP A 73 28.65 -12.69 23.32
N ARG A 74 28.41 -11.95 24.41
CA ARG A 74 27.47 -12.37 25.48
C ARG A 74 26.04 -12.52 24.97
N VAL A 75 25.57 -11.60 24.13
CA VAL A 75 24.25 -11.68 23.50
C VAL A 75 24.16 -12.88 22.56
N ILE A 76 25.21 -13.16 21.78
CA ILE A 76 25.25 -14.29 20.85
C ILE A 76 25.21 -15.62 21.59
N LYS A 77 26.05 -15.78 22.61
CA LYS A 77 26.09 -16.98 23.45
C LYS A 77 24.74 -17.27 24.11
N GLU A 78 24.08 -16.22 24.59
CA GLU A 78 22.74 -16.38 25.17
C GLU A 78 21.69 -16.74 24.11
N TYR A 79 21.78 -16.14 22.91
CA TYR A 79 20.89 -16.45 21.79
C TYR A 79 20.98 -17.92 21.33
N GLU A 80 22.16 -18.54 21.38
CA GLU A 80 22.34 -19.96 21.03
C GLU A 80 21.43 -20.89 21.84
N THR A 81 21.17 -20.56 23.11
CA THR A 81 20.28 -21.36 23.98
C THR A 81 18.80 -21.32 23.55
N TYR A 82 18.42 -20.33 22.72
CA TYR A 82 17.07 -20.17 22.17
C TYR A 82 16.98 -20.52 20.68
N ARG A 83 18.12 -20.80 20.01
CA ARG A 83 18.20 -20.99 18.55
C ARG A 83 17.27 -22.09 18.05
N ASP A 84 17.19 -23.19 18.79
CA ASP A 84 16.45 -24.39 18.40
C ASP A 84 15.08 -24.50 19.08
N ARG A 85 14.58 -23.41 19.68
CA ARG A 85 13.26 -23.37 20.33
C ARG A 85 12.22 -22.77 19.38
N PRO A 86 11.45 -23.58 18.62
CA PRO A 86 10.46 -23.09 17.66
C PRO A 86 9.31 -22.29 18.31
N ASP A 87 9.05 -22.52 19.60
CA ASP A 87 7.94 -21.91 20.34
C ASP A 87 8.19 -20.44 20.71
N TYR A 88 9.45 -20.01 20.67
CA TYR A 88 9.85 -18.66 21.06
C TYR A 88 9.91 -17.74 19.84
N ARG A 89 8.91 -16.86 19.71
CA ARG A 89 8.98 -15.75 18.74
C ARG A 89 10.21 -14.90 19.02
N LEU A 90 10.97 -14.54 17.99
CA LEU A 90 12.21 -13.74 18.08
C LEU A 90 12.07 -12.47 18.95
N LYS A 91 10.90 -11.84 18.92
CA LYS A 91 10.59 -10.68 19.79
C LYS A 91 10.67 -11.01 21.28
N LYS A 92 10.20 -12.19 21.70
CA LYS A 92 10.29 -12.68 23.09
C LYS A 92 11.73 -13.06 23.43
N ILE A 93 12.44 -13.71 22.50
CA ILE A 93 13.87 -14.03 22.67
C ILE A 93 14.67 -12.75 22.94
N HIS A 94 14.49 -11.70 22.14
CA HIS A 94 15.17 -10.42 22.37
C HIS A 94 14.82 -9.77 23.72
N GLN A 95 13.58 -9.96 24.21
CA GLN A 95 13.16 -9.45 25.52
C GLN A 95 13.81 -10.22 26.67
N GLU A 96 13.90 -11.54 26.54
CA GLU A 96 14.52 -12.41 27.53
C GLU A 96 16.03 -12.18 27.63
N ILE A 97 16.72 -12.09 26.49
CA ILE A 97 18.15 -11.79 26.46
C ILE A 97 18.42 -10.39 27.05
N ALA A 98 17.61 -9.39 26.68
CA ALA A 98 17.73 -8.04 27.23
C ALA A 98 17.56 -8.02 28.75
N ARG A 99 16.57 -8.77 29.27
CA ARG A 99 16.31 -8.91 30.70
C ARG A 99 17.46 -9.61 31.44
N LYS A 100 17.96 -10.72 30.88
CA LYS A 100 19.00 -11.54 31.52
C LYS A 100 20.36 -10.86 31.54
N LEU A 101 20.71 -10.13 30.48
CA LEU A 101 22.00 -9.46 30.35
C LEU A 101 21.98 -8.01 30.88
N GLY A 102 20.82 -7.49 31.27
CA GLY A 102 20.69 -6.10 31.73
C GLY A 102 21.05 -5.09 30.65
N VAL A 103 20.74 -5.38 29.38
CA VAL A 103 21.06 -4.54 28.23
C VAL A 103 19.80 -4.08 27.52
N GLY A 104 19.87 -2.93 26.85
CA GLY A 104 18.75 -2.43 26.05
C GLY A 104 18.37 -3.39 24.92
N ARG A 105 17.07 -3.62 24.70
CA ARG A 105 16.58 -4.49 23.60
C ARG A 105 17.08 -4.07 22.22
N ALA A 106 17.35 -2.77 22.01
CA ALA A 106 17.94 -2.27 20.78
C ALA A 106 19.37 -2.79 20.55
N LEU A 107 20.18 -2.89 21.61
CA LEU A 107 21.53 -3.45 21.56
C LEU A 107 21.51 -4.94 21.27
N VAL A 108 20.54 -5.68 21.84
CA VAL A 108 20.34 -7.10 21.51
C VAL A 108 20.01 -7.29 20.02
N VAL A 109 19.11 -6.46 19.48
CA VAL A 109 18.77 -6.50 18.05
C VAL A 109 19.99 -6.19 17.17
N GLU A 110 20.82 -5.24 17.59
CA GLU A 110 22.03 -4.86 16.86
C GLU A 110 23.12 -5.94 16.93
N ALA A 111 23.35 -6.52 18.10
CA ALA A 111 24.30 -7.62 18.31
C ALA A 111 23.95 -8.85 17.47
N LEU A 112 22.65 -9.18 17.37
CA LEU A 112 22.15 -10.31 16.60
C LEU A 112 21.96 -10.01 15.10
N ARG A 113 22.24 -8.79 14.65
CA ARG A 113 22.12 -8.40 13.24
C ARG A 113 23.15 -9.18 12.41
N GLY A 114 22.65 -10.02 11.51
CA GLY A 114 23.47 -10.86 10.62
C GLY A 114 23.69 -12.29 11.11
N ILE A 115 23.37 -12.59 12.37
CA ILE A 115 23.46 -13.93 12.96
C ILE A 115 22.13 -14.65 12.86
N VAL A 116 21.04 -13.93 13.11
CA VAL A 116 19.69 -14.44 12.84
C VAL A 116 19.50 -14.45 11.32
N PRO A 117 19.30 -15.63 10.69
CA PRO A 117 19.06 -15.69 9.26
C PRO A 117 17.81 -14.87 8.94
N LYS A 118 17.97 -13.85 8.08
CA LYS A 118 16.81 -13.15 7.55
C LYS A 118 16.03 -14.16 6.73
N ARG A 119 14.77 -14.43 7.09
CA ARG A 119 13.90 -15.22 6.21
C ARG A 119 13.86 -14.54 4.85
N VAL A 120 14.32 -15.26 3.83
CA VAL A 120 14.18 -14.93 2.42
C VAL A 120 13.15 -15.88 1.85
N LEU A 121 12.37 -15.43 0.87
CA LEU A 121 11.45 -16.32 0.17
C LEU A 121 12.24 -17.29 -0.69
N THR A 122 11.84 -18.56 -0.71
CA THR A 122 12.29 -19.48 -1.77
C THR A 122 11.71 -19.05 -3.12
N ALA A 123 12.29 -19.55 -4.22
CA ALA A 123 11.75 -19.29 -5.55
C ALA A 123 10.29 -19.78 -5.70
N GLU A 124 9.96 -20.91 -5.07
CA GLU A 124 8.61 -21.48 -5.04
C GLU A 124 7.64 -20.59 -4.24
N GLU A 125 8.04 -20.13 -3.05
CA GLU A 125 7.22 -19.21 -2.25
C GLU A 125 6.98 -17.88 -2.99
N GLU A 126 8.01 -17.34 -3.67
CA GLU A 126 7.87 -16.12 -4.47
C GLU A 126 6.92 -16.33 -5.67
N ALA A 127 7.04 -17.45 -6.38
CA ALA A 127 6.16 -17.80 -7.48
C ALA A 127 4.70 -17.93 -7.02
N GLU A 128 4.44 -18.60 -5.90
CA GLU A 128 3.09 -18.76 -5.34
C GLU A 128 2.51 -17.43 -4.86
N VAL A 129 3.31 -16.57 -4.23
CA VAL A 129 2.91 -15.20 -3.87
C VAL A 129 2.49 -14.41 -5.10
N ILE A 130 3.28 -14.46 -6.18
CA ILE A 130 3.00 -13.75 -7.42
C ILE A 130 1.74 -14.32 -8.07
N LYS A 131 1.61 -15.65 -8.17
CA LYS A 131 0.44 -16.34 -8.72
C LYS A 131 -0.84 -15.90 -8.03
N ARG A 132 -0.93 -16.02 -6.70
CA ARG A 132 -2.13 -15.59 -5.95
C ARG A 132 -2.41 -14.10 -6.14
N TYR A 133 -1.38 -13.25 -6.17
CA TYR A 133 -1.59 -11.83 -6.41
C TYR A 133 -2.17 -11.57 -7.79
N ARG A 134 -1.69 -12.28 -8.82
CA ARG A 134 -2.21 -12.19 -10.18
C ARG A 134 -3.67 -12.63 -10.25
N ASP A 135 -4.01 -13.77 -9.66
CA ASP A 135 -5.37 -14.29 -9.63
C ASP A 135 -6.36 -13.28 -9.03
N TYR A 136 -5.99 -12.61 -7.93
CA TYR A 136 -6.81 -11.54 -7.35
C TYR A 136 -7.02 -10.34 -8.28
N VAL A 137 -6.04 -10.00 -9.12
CA VAL A 137 -6.16 -8.89 -10.08
C VAL A 137 -6.98 -9.32 -11.30
N GLU A 138 -6.72 -10.51 -11.83
CA GLU A 138 -7.44 -11.09 -12.96
C GLU A 138 -8.92 -11.31 -12.65
N ARG A 139 -9.27 -11.68 -11.41
CA ARG A 139 -10.68 -11.79 -10.95
C ARG A 139 -11.30 -10.47 -10.49
N MET A 140 -10.56 -9.36 -10.54
CA MET A 140 -10.96 -8.06 -9.97
C MET A 140 -11.34 -8.12 -8.48
N GLU A 141 -10.90 -9.16 -7.78
CA GLU A 141 -11.29 -9.46 -6.41
C GLU A 141 -10.46 -8.64 -5.41
N ARG A 142 -11.13 -8.10 -4.38
CA ARG A 142 -10.54 -7.18 -3.40
C ARG A 142 -10.90 -7.59 -1.97
N PRO A 143 -10.08 -8.44 -1.32
CA PRO A 143 -10.30 -8.81 0.08
C PRO A 143 -10.29 -7.59 1.01
N CYS A 144 -11.12 -7.60 2.06
CA CYS A 144 -11.24 -6.48 3.00
C CYS A 144 -9.90 -6.11 3.67
N ALA A 145 -9.05 -7.10 3.99
CA ALA A 145 -7.72 -6.86 4.54
C ALA A 145 -6.72 -6.30 3.49
N GLY A 146 -7.00 -6.50 2.21
CA GLY A 146 -6.14 -6.21 1.06
C GLY A 146 -5.38 -7.46 0.58
N ARG A 147 -5.19 -7.59 -0.73
CA ARG A 147 -4.60 -8.77 -1.40
C ARG A 147 -3.30 -9.25 -0.74
N ARG A 148 -2.31 -8.35 -0.58
CA ARG A 148 -1.00 -8.67 0.02
C ARG A 148 -1.09 -9.13 1.48
N LYS A 149 -2.00 -8.57 2.27
CA LYS A 149 -2.19 -8.98 3.68
C LYS A 149 -2.87 -10.34 3.77
N THR A 150 -3.80 -10.61 2.86
CA THR A 150 -4.52 -11.89 2.75
C THR A 150 -3.52 -12.99 2.38
N ILE A 151 -2.74 -12.79 1.31
CA ILE A 151 -1.67 -13.73 0.89
C ILE A 151 -0.67 -13.99 2.04
N ALA A 152 -0.24 -12.94 2.74
CA ALA A 152 0.69 -13.09 3.87
C ALA A 152 0.10 -13.94 5.00
N LYS A 153 -1.20 -13.80 5.29
CA LYS A 153 -1.90 -14.62 6.28
C LYS A 153 -2.01 -16.06 5.80
N ASP A 154 -2.47 -16.28 4.57
CA ASP A 154 -2.78 -17.62 4.04
C ASP A 154 -1.53 -18.48 3.88
N LEU A 155 -0.40 -17.88 3.48
CA LEU A 155 0.87 -18.58 3.29
C LEU A 155 1.77 -18.58 4.55
N ALA A 156 1.32 -17.98 5.65
CA ALA A 156 2.13 -17.76 6.85
C ALA A 156 3.50 -17.09 6.55
N ILE A 157 3.52 -16.16 5.59
CA ILE A 157 4.70 -15.40 5.16
C ILE A 157 4.66 -13.98 5.76
N PRO A 158 5.79 -13.43 6.25
CA PRO A 158 5.84 -12.03 6.67
C PRO A 158 5.38 -11.09 5.56
N PHE A 159 4.42 -10.20 5.88
CA PHE A 159 3.86 -9.22 4.95
C PHE A 159 4.91 -8.43 4.14
N ARG A 160 6.05 -8.09 4.77
CA ARG A 160 7.15 -7.38 4.09
C ARG A 160 7.73 -8.18 2.93
N LEU A 161 7.88 -9.49 3.08
CA LEU A 161 8.40 -10.36 2.02
C LEU A 161 7.40 -10.47 0.86
N VAL A 162 6.11 -10.66 1.17
CA VAL A 162 5.04 -10.62 0.16
C VAL A 162 5.02 -9.30 -0.60
N ALA A 163 5.11 -8.17 0.13
CA ALA A 163 5.12 -6.85 -0.49
C ALA A 163 6.33 -6.65 -1.42
N SER A 164 7.51 -7.10 -0.99
CA SER A 164 8.75 -7.03 -1.79
C SER A 164 8.68 -7.91 -3.05
N ALA A 165 8.21 -9.15 -2.94
CA ALA A 165 8.05 -10.06 -4.09
C ALA A 165 7.10 -9.46 -5.15
N VAL A 166 5.91 -9.02 -4.72
CA VAL A 166 4.95 -8.36 -5.62
C VAL A 166 5.55 -7.09 -6.23
N GLN A 167 6.35 -6.33 -5.49
CA GLN A 167 6.97 -5.11 -6.01
C GLN A 167 8.06 -5.41 -7.04
N ARG A 168 8.88 -6.45 -6.83
CA ARG A 168 9.88 -6.91 -7.80
C ARG A 168 9.19 -7.34 -9.10
N TRP A 169 8.17 -8.18 -9.00
CA TRP A 169 7.37 -8.58 -10.16
C TRP A 169 6.75 -7.38 -10.88
N LYS A 170 6.16 -6.41 -10.16
CA LYS A 170 5.61 -5.21 -10.80
C LYS A 170 6.64 -4.39 -11.59
N ARG A 171 7.92 -4.45 -11.23
CA ARG A 171 9.01 -3.76 -11.96
C ARG A 171 9.38 -4.45 -13.27
N THR A 172 9.02 -5.73 -13.45
CA THR A 172 9.24 -6.44 -14.72
C THR A 172 8.13 -6.17 -15.73
N LEU A 173 7.04 -5.52 -15.32
CA LEU A 173 5.90 -5.18 -16.18
C LEU A 173 6.04 -3.77 -16.74
N ARG A 174 5.44 -3.52 -17.90
CA ARG A 174 5.31 -2.15 -18.42
C ARG A 174 4.49 -1.29 -17.44
N PRO A 175 4.95 -0.08 -17.11
CA PRO A 175 4.21 0.87 -16.26
C PRO A 175 2.83 1.23 -16.83
N VAL A 176 1.87 1.47 -15.94
CA VAL A 176 0.53 2.00 -16.31
C VAL A 176 0.61 3.50 -16.56
N GLU A 177 1.60 4.14 -15.95
CA GLU A 177 1.90 5.55 -16.06
C GLU A 177 2.23 5.97 -17.50
N GLU A 178 2.73 5.04 -18.32
CA GLU A 178 3.00 5.23 -19.75
C GLU A 178 1.74 5.30 -20.62
N LEU A 179 0.57 4.88 -20.11
CA LEU A 179 -0.67 4.97 -20.87
C LEU A 179 -1.05 6.44 -21.09
N THR A 180 -1.27 6.81 -22.35
CA THR A 180 -1.80 8.12 -22.71
C THR A 180 -3.23 8.29 -22.21
N ARG A 181 -3.71 9.53 -22.22
CA ARG A 181 -5.08 9.82 -21.80
C ARG A 181 -6.11 9.16 -22.71
N GLU A 182 -5.83 9.16 -24.01
CA GLU A 182 -6.64 8.54 -25.05
C GLU A 182 -6.67 7.03 -24.86
N GLN A 183 -5.52 6.40 -24.59
CA GLN A 183 -5.46 4.96 -24.31
C GLN A 183 -6.28 4.59 -23.07
N ARG A 184 -6.14 5.33 -21.96
CA ARG A 184 -6.94 5.12 -20.74
C ARG A 184 -8.43 5.25 -20.99
N PHE A 185 -8.82 6.25 -21.79
CA PHE A 185 -10.19 6.44 -22.21
C PHE A 185 -10.72 5.27 -23.04
N GLN A 186 -9.96 4.83 -24.05
CA GLN A 186 -10.38 3.72 -24.92
C GLN A 186 -10.47 2.38 -24.16
N ILE A 187 -9.56 2.13 -23.20
CA ILE A 187 -9.66 0.98 -22.30
C ILE A 187 -10.96 1.06 -21.49
N GLU A 188 -11.21 2.19 -20.84
CA GLU A 188 -12.39 2.37 -19.98
C GLU A 188 -13.70 2.28 -20.77
N LYS A 189 -13.76 2.91 -21.95
CA LYS A 189 -14.89 2.87 -22.88
C LYS A 189 -15.18 1.45 -23.36
N THR A 190 -14.17 0.78 -23.91
CA THR A 190 -14.31 -0.60 -24.42
C THR A 190 -14.69 -1.56 -23.30
N TYR A 191 -14.06 -1.41 -22.14
CA TYR A 191 -14.37 -2.20 -20.95
C TYR A 191 -15.84 -2.09 -20.56
N PHE A 192 -16.36 -0.88 -20.33
CA PHE A 192 -17.76 -0.75 -19.89
C PHE A 192 -18.78 -1.16 -20.95
N ARG A 193 -18.49 -0.93 -22.23
CA ARG A 193 -19.35 -1.40 -23.32
C ARG A 193 -19.43 -2.94 -23.36
N LEU A 194 -18.30 -3.63 -23.37
CA LEU A 194 -18.30 -5.09 -23.41
C LEU A 194 -18.78 -5.72 -22.09
N LEU A 195 -18.66 -5.00 -20.97
CA LEU A 195 -19.26 -5.41 -19.71
C LEU A 195 -20.79 -5.41 -19.80
N GLU A 196 -21.41 -4.44 -20.50
CA GLU A 196 -22.88 -4.43 -20.76
C GLU A 196 -23.32 -5.62 -21.61
N GLU A 197 -22.49 -6.01 -22.57
CA GLU A 197 -22.68 -7.18 -23.44
C GLU A 197 -22.44 -8.51 -22.70
N LYS A 198 -22.12 -8.48 -21.39
CA LYS A 198 -21.81 -9.65 -20.55
C LYS A 198 -20.62 -10.47 -21.06
N THR A 199 -19.71 -9.85 -21.79
CA THR A 199 -18.48 -10.49 -22.26
C THR A 199 -17.56 -10.84 -21.07
N PRO A 200 -16.96 -12.03 -21.02
CA PRO A 200 -15.98 -12.38 -19.99
C PRO A 200 -14.80 -11.40 -19.98
N LEU A 201 -14.33 -11.02 -18.79
CA LEU A 201 -13.23 -10.05 -18.63
C LEU A 201 -11.97 -10.40 -19.44
N LYS A 202 -11.66 -11.71 -19.56
CA LYS A 202 -10.52 -12.18 -20.36
C LYS A 202 -10.65 -11.76 -21.82
N GLU A 203 -11.82 -11.98 -22.42
CA GLU A 203 -12.10 -11.63 -23.81
C GLU A 203 -12.09 -10.10 -24.01
N ILE A 204 -12.57 -9.33 -23.01
CA ILE A 204 -12.48 -7.86 -23.04
C ILE A 204 -11.02 -7.40 -23.11
N ILE A 205 -10.14 -7.99 -22.29
CA ILE A 205 -8.72 -7.62 -22.27
C ILE A 205 -8.04 -8.01 -23.59
N ASP A 206 -8.37 -9.18 -24.13
CA ASP A 206 -7.83 -9.66 -25.40
C ASP A 206 -8.31 -8.78 -26.58
N ASP A 207 -9.57 -8.34 -26.58
CA ASP A 207 -10.10 -7.38 -27.57
C ASP A 207 -9.37 -6.03 -27.49
N ILE A 208 -9.17 -5.49 -26.30
CA ILE A 208 -8.44 -4.23 -26.11
C ILE A 208 -6.97 -4.40 -26.54
N GLY A 209 -6.32 -5.50 -26.15
CA GLY A 209 -4.91 -5.78 -26.46
C GLY A 209 -4.65 -6.11 -27.94
N SER A 210 -5.64 -6.59 -28.67
CA SER A 210 -5.51 -6.80 -30.13
C SER A 210 -5.62 -5.49 -30.91
N LYS A 211 -6.45 -4.56 -30.43
CA LYS A 211 -6.69 -3.24 -31.07
C LYS A 211 -5.70 -2.17 -30.67
N SER A 212 -5.02 -2.35 -29.55
CA SER A 212 -4.05 -1.42 -29.01
C SER A 212 -2.79 -2.20 -28.65
N SER A 213 -1.60 -1.73 -29.01
CA SER A 213 -0.31 -2.39 -28.73
C SER A 213 0.07 -2.39 -27.23
N LEU A 214 -0.94 -2.49 -26.36
CA LEU A 214 -0.88 -2.48 -24.91
C LEU A 214 -0.72 -3.89 -24.39
N SER A 215 0.07 -4.02 -23.34
CA SER A 215 0.20 -5.31 -22.65
C SER A 215 -1.05 -5.63 -21.84
N HIS A 216 -1.40 -6.92 -21.76
CA HIS A 216 -2.45 -7.47 -20.90
C HIS A 216 -2.41 -6.88 -19.47
N TRP A 217 -1.21 -6.78 -18.88
CA TRP A 217 -1.03 -6.23 -17.53
C TRP A 217 -1.18 -4.72 -17.42
N GLN A 218 -0.91 -3.95 -18.47
CA GLN A 218 -1.20 -2.51 -18.45
C GLN A 218 -2.71 -2.26 -18.42
N ILE A 219 -3.47 -3.02 -19.21
CA ILE A 219 -4.94 -2.96 -19.25
C ILE A 219 -5.51 -3.35 -17.88
N LEU A 220 -5.16 -4.54 -17.37
CA LEU A 220 -5.63 -5.03 -16.07
C LEU A 220 -5.31 -4.08 -14.93
N ARG A 221 -4.09 -3.53 -14.87
CA ARG A 221 -3.73 -2.62 -13.79
C ARG A 221 -4.43 -1.26 -13.91
N TRP A 222 -4.73 -0.78 -15.12
CA TRP A 222 -5.56 0.40 -15.30
C TRP A 222 -6.98 0.14 -14.81
N LEU A 223 -7.60 -0.98 -15.22
CA LEU A 223 -8.91 -1.40 -14.73
C LEU A 223 -8.92 -1.58 -13.20
N ASP A 224 -7.89 -2.19 -12.63
CA ASP A 224 -7.74 -2.32 -11.18
C ASP A 224 -7.68 -0.94 -10.51
N SER A 225 -7.04 0.05 -11.14
CA SER A 225 -6.90 1.40 -10.57
C SER A 225 -8.20 2.21 -10.56
N ILE A 226 -9.05 2.09 -11.57
CA ILE A 226 -10.33 2.83 -11.65
C ILE A 226 -11.38 2.31 -10.65
N HIS A 227 -11.17 1.10 -10.11
CA HIS A 227 -11.95 0.48 -9.05
C HIS A 227 -11.24 0.55 -7.67
N ASP A 228 -10.12 1.27 -7.56
CA ASP A 228 -9.41 1.44 -6.28
C ASP A 228 -9.87 2.71 -5.52
N GLY A 229 -9.63 2.72 -4.21
CA GLY A 229 -9.76 3.94 -3.40
C GLY A 229 -10.98 4.04 -2.49
N GLU A 230 -11.83 3.01 -2.39
CA GLU A 230 -13.06 3.04 -1.57
C GLU A 230 -12.78 3.45 -0.11
N LYS A 231 -11.72 2.89 0.49
CA LYS A 231 -11.29 3.23 1.87
C LYS A 231 -10.89 4.70 2.03
N LEU A 232 -10.39 5.34 0.98
CA LEU A 232 -9.98 6.75 1.01
C LEU A 232 -11.20 7.69 0.93
N LEU A 233 -12.33 7.19 0.42
CA LEU A 233 -13.55 7.96 0.18
C LEU A 233 -14.65 7.73 1.23
N LYS A 234 -14.40 6.85 2.20
CA LYS A 234 -15.33 6.54 3.30
C LYS A 234 -15.83 7.80 4.02
N ASN A 235 -14.94 8.76 4.27
CA ASN A 235 -15.24 9.98 5.04
C ASN A 235 -15.63 11.18 4.15
N VAL A 236 -15.74 11.00 2.84
CA VAL A 236 -16.19 12.09 1.95
C VAL A 236 -17.71 12.23 2.10
N PRO A 237 -18.24 13.44 2.33
CA PRO A 237 -19.67 13.68 2.41
C PRO A 237 -20.43 13.14 1.20
N GLY A 238 -21.70 12.81 1.39
CA GLY A 238 -22.60 12.50 0.27
C GLY A 238 -22.76 13.69 -0.67
N VAL A 239 -23.36 13.43 -1.84
CA VAL A 239 -23.88 14.46 -2.75
C VAL A 239 -25.41 14.38 -2.74
N THR A 240 -26.08 15.41 -3.24
CA THR A 240 -27.54 15.34 -3.46
C THR A 240 -27.86 14.39 -4.61
N GLU A 241 -29.10 13.92 -4.71
CA GLU A 241 -29.55 13.06 -5.80
C GLU A 241 -29.44 13.74 -7.18
N GLU A 242 -29.68 15.05 -7.22
CA GLU A 242 -29.54 15.85 -8.43
C GLU A 242 -28.07 15.91 -8.87
N GLN A 243 -27.16 16.20 -7.94
CA GLN A 243 -25.72 16.18 -8.20
C GLN A 243 -25.25 14.79 -8.67
N GLN A 244 -25.73 13.73 -8.02
CA GLN A 244 -25.44 12.36 -8.42
C GLN A 244 -25.90 12.07 -9.85
N ARG A 245 -27.13 12.47 -10.21
CA ARG A 245 -27.67 12.32 -11.56
C ARG A 245 -26.82 13.06 -12.60
N LEU A 246 -26.45 14.31 -12.34
CA LEU A 246 -25.59 15.11 -13.23
C LEU A 246 -24.19 14.52 -13.42
N ILE A 247 -23.60 13.96 -12.35
CA ILE A 247 -22.30 13.32 -12.41
C ILE A 247 -22.36 12.03 -13.24
N ILE A 248 -23.38 11.20 -13.03
CA ILE A 248 -23.54 9.93 -13.75
C ILE A 248 -23.87 10.18 -15.22
N SER A 249 -24.80 11.09 -15.54
CA SER A 249 -25.13 11.42 -16.93
C SER A 249 -23.91 11.97 -17.67
N GLY A 250 -23.18 12.92 -17.07
CA GLY A 250 -21.97 13.46 -17.67
C GLY A 250 -20.85 12.42 -17.85
N TYR A 251 -20.82 11.39 -17.00
CA TYR A 251 -19.90 10.27 -17.16
C TYR A 251 -20.32 9.32 -18.31
N LEU A 252 -21.62 9.08 -18.49
CA LEU A 252 -22.14 8.33 -19.63
C LEU A 252 -21.87 9.08 -20.94
N ASP A 253 -22.08 10.39 -20.98
CA ASP A 253 -21.72 11.23 -22.13
C ASP A 253 -20.23 11.13 -22.46
N TYR A 254 -19.38 11.13 -21.43
CA TYR A 254 -17.95 10.91 -21.58
C TYR A 254 -17.64 9.56 -22.23
N LEU A 255 -18.23 8.46 -21.76
CA LEU A 255 -18.00 7.13 -22.34
C LEU A 255 -18.54 7.02 -23.77
N SER A 256 -19.63 7.72 -24.10
CA SER A 256 -20.20 7.75 -25.45
C SER A 256 -19.37 8.59 -26.42
N GLY A 257 -18.63 9.58 -25.92
CA GLY A 257 -17.84 10.51 -26.73
C GLY A 257 -16.76 9.84 -27.60
N PRO A 258 -16.30 10.50 -28.69
CA PRO A 258 -15.26 9.96 -29.57
C PRO A 258 -13.84 10.03 -28.96
N ALA A 259 -13.60 10.98 -28.06
CA ALA A 259 -12.29 11.28 -27.47
C ALA A 259 -12.44 11.80 -26.03
N PRO A 260 -11.38 11.72 -25.19
CA PRO A 260 -11.43 12.32 -23.86
C PRO A 260 -11.57 13.86 -23.95
N PRO A 261 -12.29 14.50 -23.01
CA PRO A 261 -12.48 15.96 -23.02
C PRO A 261 -11.15 16.70 -22.80
N GLY A 262 -11.03 17.96 -23.20
CA GLY A 262 -9.83 18.76 -22.92
C GLY A 262 -9.50 18.87 -21.42
N PRO A 263 -10.42 19.36 -20.57
CA PRO A 263 -10.26 19.34 -19.11
C PRO A 263 -10.31 17.93 -18.53
N PHE A 264 -9.68 17.68 -17.37
CA PHE A 264 -9.82 16.40 -16.67
C PHE A 264 -11.29 16.11 -16.33
N LEU A 265 -11.74 14.88 -16.59
CA LEU A 265 -13.14 14.46 -16.37
C LEU A 265 -13.68 14.85 -14.99
N HIS A 266 -12.92 14.61 -13.93
CA HIS A 266 -13.36 14.90 -12.57
C HIS A 266 -13.53 16.41 -12.31
N THR A 267 -12.74 17.25 -12.96
CA THR A 267 -12.86 18.71 -12.88
C THR A 267 -14.10 19.18 -13.63
N LEU A 268 -14.31 18.67 -14.85
CA LEU A 268 -15.48 19.01 -15.67
C LEU A 268 -16.79 18.60 -15.00
N LEU A 269 -16.84 17.40 -14.39
CA LEU A 269 -18.03 16.96 -13.66
C LEU A 269 -18.25 17.72 -12.36
N ALA A 270 -17.17 18.14 -11.68
CA ALA A 270 -17.27 18.97 -10.48
C ALA A 270 -17.86 20.35 -10.82
N GLU A 271 -17.41 20.97 -11.91
CA GLU A 271 -17.94 22.25 -12.40
C GLU A 271 -19.41 22.15 -12.79
N LYS A 272 -19.81 21.09 -13.53
CA LYS A 272 -21.20 20.90 -13.95
C LYS A 272 -22.17 20.62 -12.81
N SER A 273 -21.74 19.88 -11.78
CA SER A 273 -22.61 19.47 -10.67
C SER A 273 -22.54 20.39 -9.44
N GLY A 274 -21.56 21.30 -9.39
CA GLY A 274 -21.23 22.04 -8.18
C GLY A 274 -20.68 21.18 -7.04
N ALA A 275 -20.34 19.91 -7.29
CA ALA A 275 -19.76 19.00 -6.31
C ALA A 275 -18.23 19.15 -6.25
N THR A 276 -17.63 18.76 -5.12
CA THR A 276 -16.16 18.74 -5.01
C THR A 276 -15.55 17.58 -5.81
N TYR A 277 -14.28 17.72 -6.20
CA TYR A 277 -13.52 16.65 -6.88
C TYR A 277 -13.60 15.29 -6.15
N LYS A 278 -13.51 15.29 -4.82
CA LYS A 278 -13.56 14.06 -4.01
C LYS A 278 -14.96 13.43 -4.01
N GLN A 279 -16.00 14.25 -4.03
CA GLN A 279 -17.39 13.79 -4.12
C GLN A 279 -17.65 13.15 -5.49
N VAL A 280 -17.23 13.80 -6.58
CA VAL A 280 -17.28 13.23 -7.93
C VAL A 280 -16.56 11.89 -7.98
N HIS A 281 -15.33 11.82 -7.46
CA HIS A 281 -14.56 10.57 -7.42
C HIS A 281 -15.29 9.46 -6.66
N LYS A 282 -15.95 9.79 -5.54
CA LYS A 282 -16.74 8.83 -4.74
C LYS A 282 -17.95 8.32 -5.52
N VAL A 283 -18.70 9.21 -6.17
CA VAL A 283 -19.87 8.85 -6.98
C VAL A 283 -19.46 7.93 -8.13
N LEU A 284 -18.42 8.30 -8.88
CA LEU A 284 -17.94 7.48 -9.99
C LEU A 284 -17.40 6.12 -9.53
N LEU A 285 -16.64 6.08 -8.43
CA LEU A 285 -16.14 4.80 -7.90
C LEU A 285 -17.31 3.89 -7.50
N ASN A 286 -18.29 4.40 -6.77
CA ASN A 286 -19.47 3.63 -6.37
C ASN A 286 -20.26 3.14 -7.58
N TYR A 287 -20.45 4.01 -8.58
CA TYR A 287 -21.11 3.63 -9.84
C TYR A 287 -20.40 2.47 -10.53
N ARG A 288 -19.07 2.55 -10.71
CA ARG A 288 -18.28 1.48 -11.33
C ARG A 288 -18.31 0.18 -10.54
N LEU A 289 -18.21 0.25 -9.22
CA LEU A 289 -18.27 -0.93 -8.34
C LEU A 289 -19.67 -1.58 -8.35
N ASN A 290 -20.74 -0.80 -8.39
CA ASN A 290 -22.10 -1.33 -8.53
C ASN A 290 -22.23 -2.11 -9.84
N ARG A 291 -21.82 -1.51 -10.96
CA ARG A 291 -21.84 -2.19 -12.26
C ARG A 291 -21.05 -3.49 -12.28
N LEU A 292 -19.88 -3.52 -11.64
CA LEU A 292 -19.09 -4.73 -11.52
C LEU A 292 -19.85 -5.83 -10.74
N ARG A 293 -20.52 -5.47 -9.65
CA ARG A 293 -21.30 -6.41 -8.82
C ARG A 293 -22.53 -6.93 -9.56
N ASP A 294 -23.27 -6.07 -10.24
CA ASP A 294 -24.49 -6.45 -10.98
C ASP A 294 -24.19 -7.51 -12.06
N ILE A 295 -22.96 -7.52 -12.56
CA ILE A 295 -22.51 -8.40 -13.65
C ILE A 295 -21.80 -9.65 -13.10
N GLN A 296 -21.20 -9.56 -11.91
CA GLN A 296 -20.58 -10.71 -11.23
C GLN A 296 -21.57 -11.62 -10.50
N GLY A 297 -22.82 -11.16 -10.27
CA GLY A 297 -24.00 -11.95 -9.89
C GLY A 297 -23.73 -13.22 -9.08
#